data_AF-A0A085LXB8-F1
#
_entry.id   AF-A0A085LXB8-F1
#
_cell.length_a   1.000
_cell.length_b   1.000
_cell.length_c   1.000
_cell.angle_alpha   90.00
_cell.angle_beta   90.00
_cell.angle_gamma   90.00
#
_symmetry.space_group_name_H-M   'P 1'
#
loop_
_entity.id
_entity.type
_entity.pdbx_description
1 polymer ?
#
loop_
_entity_poly.entity_id
_entity_poly.type
_entity_poly.pdbx_seq_one_letter_code
_entity_poly.pdbx_strand_id
1 'polypeptide(L)'
;MKRKRVVHTLKDKREIIETLRKGVPGRSSAEKYGVGASTICDIKKKSENILGFSKDLAEAERNLERKVMKKAPNEEVDQAVYVWFMQKCAMGQPISGPLLCEKALHFNARLGGNSSFRASTGWLHKFKRRHGIPEIETHGEKMPADESSASTFNDELKRYLDQGYEEEFIYNADETGLQRKVPLKRSLASRTEDATTGCKLSKERITVMICANSSGTHRIPLLLNRKSKKPKSFKHAKNLPAVYSSQKKGWMNSEIFANSFKNTFIPDVKKFQNLIGKTGKVLLLIDNAPSHPSAACLNRIDETVEVRFLPH
;
A
#
# COMPACT_ATOMS: atom_id res chain seq x y z
N MET A 1 32.21 -6.11 4.61
CA MET A 1 30.73 -6.05 4.47
C MET A 1 30.29 -7.17 3.54
N LYS A 2 29.45 -8.14 3.97
CA LYS A 2 28.96 -9.22 3.09
C LYS A 2 28.00 -8.62 2.07
N ARG A 3 28.25 -8.78 0.76
CA ARG A 3 27.33 -8.35 -0.30
C ARG A 3 25.98 -9.06 -0.10
N LYS A 4 24.88 -8.30 -0.22
CA LYS A 4 23.51 -8.84 -0.16
C LYS A 4 23.34 -9.86 -1.30
N ARG A 5 22.76 -11.02 -0.99
CA ARG A 5 22.52 -12.07 -2.00
C ARG A 5 21.46 -11.60 -2.99
N VAL A 6 21.87 -11.31 -4.22
CA VAL A 6 20.96 -11.01 -5.34
C VAL A 6 20.67 -12.30 -6.10
N VAL A 7 19.39 -12.55 -6.40
CA VAL A 7 18.96 -13.70 -7.21
C VAL A 7 18.27 -13.19 -8.47
N HIS A 8 18.91 -13.45 -9.62
CA HIS A 8 18.45 -13.02 -10.94
C HIS A 8 17.39 -13.94 -11.54
N THR A 9 16.56 -13.37 -12.41
CA THR A 9 15.54 -14.08 -13.19
C THR A 9 16.20 -14.98 -14.23
N LEU A 10 15.42 -15.89 -14.85
CA LEU A 10 15.92 -16.70 -15.96
C LEU A 10 16.18 -15.84 -17.19
N LYS A 11 15.36 -14.80 -17.40
CA LYS A 11 15.59 -13.75 -18.41
C LYS A 11 16.95 -13.07 -18.23
N ASP A 12 17.26 -12.56 -17.04
CA ASP A 12 18.55 -11.93 -16.73
C ASP A 12 19.72 -12.90 -16.98
N LYS A 13 19.59 -14.15 -16.52
CA LYS A 13 20.63 -15.17 -16.70
C LYS A 13 20.87 -15.50 -18.16
N ARG A 14 19.81 -15.51 -18.97
CA ARG A 14 19.90 -15.70 -20.43
C ARG A 14 20.64 -14.53 -21.08
N GLU A 15 20.31 -13.29 -20.72
CA GLU A 15 21.00 -12.10 -21.23
C GLU A 15 22.50 -12.09 -20.83
N ILE A 16 22.82 -12.52 -19.59
CA ILE A 16 24.20 -12.73 -19.15
C ILE A 16 24.90 -13.77 -20.03
N ILE A 17 24.27 -14.90 -20.34
CA ILE A 17 24.87 -15.93 -21.20
C ILE A 17 25.10 -15.40 -22.62
N GLU A 18 24.12 -14.67 -23.17
CA GLU A 18 24.22 -14.09 -24.52
C GLU A 18 25.34 -13.04 -24.59
N THR A 19 25.47 -12.16 -23.59
CA THR A 19 26.56 -11.16 -23.53
C THR A 19 27.94 -11.82 -23.39
N LEU A 20 28.06 -12.87 -22.58
CA LEU A 20 29.31 -13.64 -22.46
C LEU A 20 29.67 -14.35 -23.78
N ARG A 21 28.69 -14.87 -24.53
CA ARG A 21 28.91 -15.49 -25.85
C ARG A 21 29.37 -14.47 -26.90
N LYS A 22 28.95 -13.22 -26.79
CA LYS A 22 29.38 -12.09 -27.64
C LYS A 22 30.79 -11.57 -27.27
N GLY A 23 31.49 -12.21 -26.34
CA GLY A 23 32.85 -11.84 -25.95
C GLY A 23 32.95 -10.75 -24.89
N VAL A 24 31.84 -10.34 -24.27
CA VAL A 24 31.87 -9.34 -23.18
C VAL A 24 32.59 -9.94 -21.96
N PRO A 25 33.55 -9.22 -21.35
CA PRO A 25 34.22 -9.68 -20.14
C PRO A 25 33.23 -9.92 -18.99
N GLY A 26 33.35 -11.06 -18.29
CA GLY A 26 32.43 -11.40 -17.19
C GLY A 26 32.45 -10.42 -16.01
N ARG A 27 33.50 -9.60 -15.88
CA ARG A 27 33.57 -8.49 -14.92
C ARG A 27 32.55 -7.40 -15.23
N SER A 28 32.41 -7.03 -16.50
CA SER A 28 31.43 -6.03 -16.95
C SER A 28 30.00 -6.51 -16.72
N SER A 29 29.72 -7.80 -16.97
CA SER A 29 28.44 -8.40 -16.61
C SER A 29 28.24 -8.45 -15.09
N ALA A 30 29.27 -8.74 -14.30
CA ALA A 30 29.17 -8.74 -12.84
C ALA A 30 28.79 -7.36 -12.28
N GLU A 31 29.38 -6.30 -12.83
CA GLU A 31 29.08 -4.91 -12.46
C GLU A 31 27.66 -4.51 -12.88
N LYS A 32 27.26 -4.77 -14.14
CA LYS A 32 25.92 -4.45 -14.66
C LYS A 32 24.79 -5.06 -13.82
N TYR A 33 24.95 -6.33 -13.42
CA TYR A 33 23.92 -7.06 -12.66
C TYR A 33 24.13 -7.00 -11.14
N GLY A 34 25.17 -6.32 -10.64
CA GLY A 34 25.45 -6.18 -9.21
C GLY A 34 25.80 -7.49 -8.51
N VAL A 35 26.47 -8.42 -9.20
CA VAL A 35 26.85 -9.75 -8.68
C VAL A 35 28.36 -9.94 -8.54
N GLY A 36 28.77 -11.02 -7.89
CA GLY A 36 30.17 -11.42 -7.84
C GLY A 36 30.60 -12.11 -9.13
N ALA A 37 31.89 -12.03 -9.47
CA ALA A 37 32.46 -12.75 -10.62
C ALA A 37 32.23 -14.28 -10.54
N SER A 38 32.20 -14.84 -9.33
CA SER A 38 31.84 -16.23 -9.09
C SER A 38 30.42 -16.57 -9.57
N THR A 39 29.45 -15.68 -9.39
CA THR A 39 28.07 -15.88 -9.86
C THR A 39 27.99 -15.90 -11.38
N ILE A 40 28.75 -15.04 -12.06
CA ILE A 40 28.84 -15.05 -13.53
C ILE A 40 29.48 -16.36 -14.02
N CYS A 41 30.53 -16.83 -13.35
CA CYS A 41 31.16 -18.12 -13.65
C CYS A 41 30.18 -19.30 -13.47
N ASP A 42 29.39 -19.30 -12.39
CA ASP A 42 28.37 -20.33 -12.14
C ASP A 42 27.24 -20.30 -13.17
N ILE A 43 26.81 -19.11 -13.60
CA ILE A 43 25.82 -18.94 -14.68
C ILE A 43 26.39 -19.49 -15.99
N LYS A 44 27.64 -19.17 -16.32
CA LYS A 44 28.34 -19.68 -17.51
C LYS A 44 28.42 -21.20 -17.49
N LYS A 45 28.81 -21.82 -16.36
CA LYS A 45 28.88 -23.29 -16.21
C LYS A 45 27.53 -23.97 -16.39
N LYS A 46 26.44 -23.30 -16.04
CA LYS A 46 25.07 -23.83 -16.15
C LYS A 46 24.33 -23.34 -17.39
N SER A 47 25.04 -22.80 -18.38
CA SER A 47 24.41 -22.11 -19.52
C SER A 47 23.46 -22.99 -20.30
N GLU A 48 23.85 -24.24 -20.59
CA GLU A 48 23.02 -25.18 -21.36
C GLU A 48 21.72 -25.51 -20.62
N ASN A 49 21.81 -25.82 -19.33
CA ASN A 49 20.64 -26.08 -18.49
C ASN A 49 19.71 -24.86 -18.38
N ILE A 50 20.26 -23.65 -18.26
CA ILE A 50 19.48 -22.41 -18.18
C ILE A 50 18.77 -22.15 -19.51
N LEU A 51 19.47 -22.32 -20.63
CA LEU A 51 18.91 -22.10 -21.97
C LEU A 51 17.85 -23.15 -22.32
N GLY A 52 18.11 -24.44 -22.06
CA GLY A 52 17.15 -25.52 -22.26
C GLY A 52 15.89 -25.31 -21.44
N PHE A 53 16.03 -25.06 -20.13
CA PHE A 53 14.87 -24.77 -19.28
C PHE A 53 14.11 -23.51 -19.70
N SER A 54 14.82 -22.47 -20.17
CA SER A 54 14.16 -21.24 -20.64
C SER A 54 13.42 -21.46 -21.97
N LYS A 55 13.93 -22.34 -22.83
CA LYS A 55 13.28 -22.73 -24.08
C LYS A 55 12.00 -23.51 -23.79
N ASP A 56 12.06 -24.52 -22.93
CA ASP A 56 10.89 -25.30 -22.49
C ASP A 56 9.80 -24.41 -21.86
N LEU A 57 10.22 -23.38 -21.09
CA LEU A 57 9.28 -22.41 -20.54
C LEU A 57 8.66 -21.54 -21.62
N ALA A 58 9.44 -21.04 -22.58
CA ALA A 58 8.95 -20.18 -23.65
C ALA A 58 7.96 -20.92 -24.57
N GLU A 59 8.26 -22.18 -24.92
CA GLU A 59 7.39 -23.04 -25.72
C GLU A 59 6.06 -23.34 -25.01
N ALA A 60 6.07 -23.40 -23.68
CA ALA A 60 4.88 -23.60 -22.86
C ALA A 60 4.21 -22.29 -22.40
N GLU A 61 4.61 -21.12 -22.95
CA GLU A 61 4.12 -19.78 -22.58
C GLU A 61 4.25 -19.45 -21.08
N ARG A 62 5.30 -19.96 -20.44
CA ARG A 62 5.55 -19.85 -18.99
C ARG A 62 6.47 -18.68 -18.67
N ASN A 63 6.35 -18.18 -17.45
CA ASN A 63 7.03 -16.96 -17.01
C ASN A 63 8.55 -17.09 -16.89
N LEU A 64 9.28 -16.26 -17.65
CA LEU A 64 10.74 -16.14 -17.61
C LEU A 64 11.26 -15.24 -16.47
N GLU A 65 10.38 -14.49 -15.79
CA GLU A 65 10.69 -13.72 -14.58
C GLU A 65 10.92 -14.63 -13.35
N ARG A 66 10.68 -15.94 -13.52
CA ARG A 66 11.06 -16.98 -12.57
C ARG A 66 12.56 -16.94 -12.26
N LYS A 67 12.90 -17.05 -10.97
CA LYS A 67 14.30 -16.97 -10.49
C LYS A 67 14.99 -18.33 -10.29
N VAL A 68 14.22 -19.43 -10.27
CA VAL A 68 14.71 -20.77 -9.87
C VAL A 68 14.16 -21.84 -10.82
N MET A 69 15.00 -22.76 -11.30
CA MET A 69 14.58 -23.86 -12.20
C MET A 69 13.87 -25.03 -11.49
N LYS A 70 13.68 -24.97 -10.16
CA LYS A 70 13.12 -26.07 -9.36
C LYS A 70 11.62 -26.25 -9.60
N LYS A 71 11.22 -27.37 -10.20
CA LYS A 71 9.82 -27.71 -10.51
C LYS A 71 8.97 -27.96 -9.25
N ALA A 72 7.65 -27.95 -9.41
CA ALA A 72 6.72 -28.26 -8.34
C ALA A 72 6.58 -29.78 -8.18
N PRO A 73 6.37 -30.31 -6.97
CA PRO A 73 6.04 -31.73 -6.80
C PRO A 73 4.75 -32.13 -7.53
N ASN A 74 3.80 -31.21 -7.64
CA ASN A 74 2.60 -31.35 -8.46
C ASN A 74 2.59 -30.19 -9.46
N GLU A 75 3.06 -30.44 -10.69
CA GLU A 75 3.19 -29.40 -11.73
C GLU A 75 1.85 -28.97 -12.30
N GLU A 76 0.88 -29.89 -12.39
CA GLU A 76 -0.44 -29.61 -12.96
C GLU A 76 -1.21 -28.62 -12.08
N VAL A 77 -1.29 -28.88 -10.77
CA VAL A 77 -1.93 -27.96 -9.82
C VAL A 77 -1.18 -26.64 -9.75
N ASP A 78 0.15 -26.67 -9.73
CA ASP A 78 0.97 -25.46 -9.71
C ASP A 78 0.72 -24.58 -10.94
N GLN A 79 0.62 -25.18 -12.13
CA GLN A 79 0.37 -24.45 -13.36
C GLN A 79 -1.08 -23.95 -13.44
N ALA A 80 -2.06 -24.76 -13.07
CA ALA A 80 -3.48 -24.37 -13.07
C ALA A 80 -3.73 -23.15 -12.17
N VAL A 81 -3.12 -23.12 -10.98
CA VAL A 81 -3.20 -21.98 -10.07
C VAL A 81 -2.53 -20.74 -10.68
N TYR A 82 -1.38 -20.92 -11.34
CA TYR A 82 -0.66 -19.81 -11.98
C TYR A 82 -1.43 -19.18 -13.13
N VAL A 83 -1.98 -20.00 -14.05
CA VAL A 83 -2.82 -19.51 -15.16
C VAL A 83 -4.04 -18.77 -14.63
N TRP A 84 -4.72 -19.34 -13.64
CA TRP A 84 -5.85 -18.68 -13.00
C TRP A 84 -5.47 -17.35 -12.33
N PHE A 85 -4.33 -17.30 -11.65
CA PHE A 85 -3.80 -16.08 -11.05
C PHE A 85 -3.55 -14.99 -12.11
N MET A 86 -2.91 -15.35 -13.22
CA MET A 86 -2.66 -14.42 -14.34
C MET A 86 -3.96 -13.89 -14.96
N GLN A 87 -4.95 -14.75 -15.18
CA GLN A 87 -6.27 -14.33 -15.66
C GLN A 87 -6.92 -13.32 -14.71
N LYS A 88 -6.82 -13.54 -13.41
CA LYS A 88 -7.36 -12.62 -12.40
C LYS A 88 -6.62 -11.29 -12.34
N CYS A 89 -5.30 -11.31 -12.45
CA CYS A 89 -4.50 -10.09 -12.56
C CYS A 89 -4.82 -9.30 -13.83
N ALA A 90 -5.02 -9.96 -14.97
CA ALA A 90 -5.42 -9.31 -16.23
C ALA A 90 -6.80 -8.64 -16.14
N MET A 91 -7.70 -9.16 -15.30
CA MET A 91 -8.99 -8.55 -14.99
C MET A 91 -8.91 -7.45 -13.91
N GLY A 92 -7.70 -7.06 -13.47
CA GLY A 92 -7.52 -6.05 -12.43
C GLY A 92 -7.95 -6.49 -11.03
N GLN A 93 -8.16 -7.80 -10.80
CA GLN A 93 -8.63 -8.32 -9.50
C GLN A 93 -7.42 -8.71 -8.62
N PRO A 94 -7.19 -8.02 -7.48
CA PRO A 94 -6.11 -8.38 -6.58
C PRO A 94 -6.42 -9.71 -5.88
N ILE A 95 -5.48 -10.66 -5.95
CA ILE A 95 -5.63 -12.00 -5.35
C ILE A 95 -4.76 -12.12 -4.10
N SER A 96 -5.40 -12.43 -2.98
CA SER A 96 -4.71 -12.65 -1.70
C SER A 96 -4.04 -14.02 -1.62
N GLY A 97 -3.01 -14.13 -0.78
CA GLY A 97 -2.33 -15.40 -0.49
C GLY A 97 -3.26 -16.53 0.00
N PRO A 98 -4.18 -16.30 0.95
CA PRO A 98 -5.16 -17.30 1.36
C PRO A 98 -6.06 -17.78 0.23
N LEU A 99 -6.48 -16.88 -0.67
CA LEU A 99 -7.31 -17.23 -1.82
C LEU A 99 -6.55 -18.10 -2.84
N LEU A 100 -5.25 -17.84 -3.05
CA LEU A 100 -4.38 -18.74 -3.83
C LEU A 100 -4.31 -20.14 -3.21
N CYS A 101 -4.21 -20.24 -1.89
CA CYS A 101 -4.19 -21.53 -1.19
C CYS A 101 -5.51 -22.30 -1.37
N GLU A 102 -6.65 -21.62 -1.22
CA GLU A 102 -7.97 -22.22 -1.44
C GLU A 102 -8.12 -22.69 -2.89
N LYS A 103 -7.70 -21.86 -3.85
CA LYS A 103 -7.75 -22.24 -5.27
C LYS A 103 -6.87 -23.43 -5.60
N ALA A 104 -5.71 -23.55 -4.96
CA ALA A 104 -4.83 -24.69 -5.12
C ALA A 104 -5.44 -26.00 -4.61
N LEU A 105 -6.15 -25.96 -3.48
CA LEU A 105 -6.90 -27.12 -2.97
C LEU A 105 -8.02 -27.52 -3.93
N HIS A 106 -8.76 -26.53 -4.44
CA HIS A 106 -9.82 -26.77 -5.42
C HIS A 106 -9.30 -27.40 -6.71
N PHE A 107 -8.18 -26.90 -7.26
CA PHE A 107 -7.58 -27.51 -8.44
C PHE A 107 -7.00 -28.90 -8.16
N ASN A 108 -6.40 -29.12 -6.99
CA ASN A 108 -5.95 -30.46 -6.60
C ASN A 108 -7.10 -31.45 -6.54
N ALA A 109 -8.26 -31.07 -5.99
CA ALA A 109 -9.44 -31.93 -5.98
C ALA A 109 -9.99 -32.21 -7.39
N ARG A 110 -10.08 -31.19 -8.24
CA ARG A 110 -10.59 -31.36 -9.62
C ARG A 110 -9.68 -32.18 -10.52
N LEU A 111 -8.37 -32.11 -10.31
CA LEU A 111 -7.38 -32.82 -11.11
C LEU A 111 -7.08 -34.24 -10.58
N GLY A 112 -7.83 -34.73 -9.59
CA GLY A 112 -7.58 -36.05 -8.99
C GLY A 112 -6.24 -36.13 -8.24
N GLY A 113 -5.73 -34.98 -7.77
CA GLY A 113 -4.45 -34.89 -7.09
C GLY A 113 -4.46 -35.55 -5.71
N ASN A 114 -3.26 -35.71 -5.14
CA ASN A 114 -3.06 -36.39 -3.86
C ASN A 114 -3.89 -35.76 -2.73
N SER A 115 -4.65 -36.58 -2.00
CA SER A 115 -5.50 -36.18 -0.87
C SER A 115 -4.74 -35.59 0.32
N SER A 116 -3.44 -35.90 0.44
CA SER A 116 -2.55 -35.33 1.44
C SER A 116 -2.00 -33.94 1.08
N PHE A 117 -2.29 -33.43 -0.13
CA PHE A 117 -1.84 -32.12 -0.56
C PHE A 117 -2.40 -31.03 0.36
N ARG A 118 -1.50 -30.27 0.97
CA ARG A 118 -1.84 -29.10 1.77
C ARG A 118 -1.25 -27.87 1.13
N ALA A 119 -2.10 -26.92 0.76
CA ALA A 119 -1.73 -25.58 0.33
C ALA A 119 -1.23 -24.73 1.53
N SER A 120 -0.20 -25.24 2.21
CA SER A 120 0.41 -24.64 3.40
C SER A 120 1.06 -23.29 3.09
N THR A 121 1.41 -22.55 4.15
CA THR A 121 2.23 -21.34 4.04
C THR A 121 3.55 -21.60 3.32
N GLY A 122 4.17 -22.75 3.58
CA GLY A 122 5.39 -23.19 2.90
C GLY A 122 5.18 -23.49 1.41
N TRP A 123 4.02 -24.05 1.03
CA TRP A 123 3.66 -24.22 -0.38
C TRP A 123 3.48 -22.87 -1.06
N LEU A 124 2.71 -21.95 -0.47
CA LEU A 124 2.45 -20.62 -1.03
C LEU A 124 3.76 -19.83 -1.22
N HIS A 125 4.65 -19.84 -0.23
CA HIS A 125 5.96 -19.18 -0.35
C HIS A 125 6.78 -19.74 -1.51
N LYS A 126 6.80 -21.07 -1.68
CA LYS A 126 7.50 -21.73 -2.80
C LYS A 126 6.82 -21.41 -4.13
N PHE A 127 5.49 -21.37 -4.19
CA PHE A 127 4.70 -21.02 -5.37
C PHE A 127 5.02 -19.60 -5.84
N LYS A 128 4.92 -18.59 -4.95
CA LYS A 128 5.25 -17.19 -5.29
C LYS A 128 6.68 -17.07 -5.83
N ARG A 129 7.65 -17.67 -5.13
CA ARG A 129 9.06 -17.66 -5.54
C ARG A 129 9.30 -18.38 -6.87
N ARG A 130 8.56 -19.45 -7.14
CA ARG A 130 8.63 -20.20 -8.39
C ARG A 130 8.14 -19.35 -9.56
N HIS A 131 7.05 -18.63 -9.38
CA HIS A 131 6.42 -17.86 -10.45
C HIS A 131 6.84 -16.38 -10.49
N GLY A 132 7.80 -15.99 -9.65
CA GLY A 132 8.29 -14.61 -9.62
C GLY A 132 7.25 -13.61 -9.09
N ILE A 133 6.24 -14.06 -8.36
CA ILE A 133 5.17 -13.21 -7.83
C ILE A 133 5.73 -12.38 -6.66
N PRO A 134 5.85 -11.05 -6.79
CA PRO A 134 6.33 -10.21 -5.72
C PRO A 134 5.30 -10.17 -4.58
N GLU A 135 5.80 -10.15 -3.35
CA GLU A 135 4.98 -9.84 -2.18
C GLU A 135 4.98 -8.31 -2.04
N ILE A 136 4.03 -7.68 -2.73
CA ILE A 136 3.80 -6.24 -2.59
C ILE A 136 2.90 -6.08 -1.37
N GLU A 137 3.42 -5.49 -0.30
CA GLU A 137 2.57 -4.92 0.74
C GLU A 137 1.80 -3.77 0.09
N THR A 138 0.53 -3.99 -0.21
CA THR A 138 -0.38 -2.93 -0.63
C THR A 138 -0.60 -1.99 0.56
N HIS A 139 0.26 -0.99 0.72
CA HIS A 139 -0.04 0.19 1.50
C HIS A 139 -0.78 1.18 0.60
N GLY A 140 -2.08 1.33 0.86
CA GLY A 140 -2.95 2.27 0.16
C GLY A 140 -3.20 1.89 -1.30
N GLU A 141 -4.31 2.36 -1.83
CA GLU A 141 -4.59 2.32 -3.26
C GLU A 141 -3.57 3.18 -3.99
N LYS A 142 -2.43 2.61 -4.40
CA LYS A 142 -1.66 3.19 -5.49
C LYS A 142 -2.38 2.86 -6.79
N MET A 143 -3.31 3.73 -7.17
CA MET A 143 -3.64 3.89 -8.59
C MET A 143 -2.31 4.21 -9.31
N PRO A 144 -2.06 3.67 -10.52
CA PRO A 144 -0.93 4.14 -11.31
C PRO A 144 -1.14 5.63 -11.54
N ALA A 145 -0.32 6.45 -10.87
CA ALA A 145 -0.35 7.89 -11.03
C ALA A 145 -0.05 8.20 -12.50
N ASP A 146 -0.95 8.95 -13.13
CA ASP A 146 -0.73 9.49 -14.45
C ASP A 146 0.38 10.55 -14.36
N GLU A 147 1.58 10.22 -14.86
CA GLU A 147 2.73 11.14 -14.86
C GLU A 147 2.40 12.48 -15.55
N SER A 148 1.45 12.49 -16.49
CA SER A 148 1.02 13.72 -17.15
C SER A 148 0.15 14.61 -16.25
N SER A 149 -0.73 14.01 -15.46
CA SER A 149 -1.54 14.71 -14.45
C SER A 149 -0.67 15.23 -13.28
N ALA A 150 0.33 14.45 -12.87
CA ALA A 150 1.25 14.86 -11.80
C ALA A 150 2.18 16.01 -12.22
N SER A 151 2.68 16.02 -13.46
CA SER A 151 3.49 17.13 -13.99
C SER A 151 2.68 18.42 -14.13
N THR A 152 1.46 18.33 -14.70
CA THR A 152 0.54 19.46 -14.81
C THR A 152 0.20 20.05 -13.44
N PHE A 153 -0.08 19.21 -12.44
CA PHE A 153 -0.37 19.68 -11.10
C PHE A 153 0.84 20.31 -10.41
N ASN A 154 2.06 19.83 -10.65
CA ASN A 154 3.25 20.49 -10.10
C ASN A 154 3.37 21.93 -10.62
N ASP A 155 3.04 22.16 -11.89
CA ASP A 155 3.04 23.51 -12.47
C ASP A 155 1.88 24.35 -11.94
N GLU A 156 0.69 23.78 -11.75
CA GLU A 156 -0.42 24.48 -11.08
C GLU A 156 -0.12 24.81 -9.62
N LEU A 157 0.45 23.86 -8.86
CA LEU A 157 0.84 24.06 -7.47
C LEU A 157 1.90 25.14 -7.35
N LYS A 158 2.92 25.14 -8.23
CA LYS A 158 3.88 26.25 -8.30
C LYS A 158 3.17 27.58 -8.55
N ARG A 159 2.26 27.64 -9.53
CA ARG A 159 1.49 28.86 -9.79
C ARG A 159 0.65 29.31 -8.60
N TYR A 160 0.12 28.39 -7.78
CA TYR A 160 -0.59 28.73 -6.55
C TYR A 160 0.35 29.28 -5.49
N LEU A 161 1.49 28.64 -5.28
CA LEU A 161 2.51 29.08 -4.33
C LEU A 161 3.10 30.44 -4.72
N ASP A 162 3.24 30.69 -6.03
CA ASP A 162 3.71 31.96 -6.60
C ASP A 162 2.72 33.13 -6.39
N GLN A 163 1.50 32.87 -5.89
CA GLN A 163 0.57 33.93 -5.47
C GLN A 163 0.99 34.62 -4.17
N GLY A 164 2.09 34.18 -3.55
CA GLY A 164 2.69 34.84 -2.40
C GLY A 164 2.12 34.37 -1.06
N TYR A 165 1.65 33.12 -0.97
CA TYR A 165 1.27 32.54 0.32
C TYR A 165 2.51 32.34 1.19
N GLU A 166 2.45 32.80 2.44
CA GLU A 166 3.47 32.46 3.45
C GLU A 166 3.37 30.98 3.84
N GLU A 167 4.49 30.35 4.17
CA GLU A 167 4.54 28.93 4.57
C GLU A 167 3.66 28.63 5.79
N GLU A 168 3.50 29.62 6.68
CA GLU A 168 2.65 29.53 7.85
C GLU A 168 1.15 29.46 7.52
N PHE A 169 0.76 29.85 6.29
CA PHE A 169 -0.61 29.93 5.80
C PHE A 169 -0.95 28.87 4.74
N ILE A 170 -0.03 27.95 4.46
CA ILE A 170 -0.28 26.79 3.60
C ILE A 170 -0.50 25.58 4.50
N TYR A 171 -1.69 24.97 4.42
CA TYR A 171 -2.09 23.80 5.20
C TYR A 171 -2.33 22.59 4.31
N ASN A 172 -2.02 21.42 4.85
CA ASN A 172 -2.45 20.14 4.29
C ASN A 172 -3.32 19.42 5.34
N ALA A 173 -4.43 18.84 4.90
CA ALA A 173 -5.21 17.92 5.72
C ALA A 173 -5.34 16.55 5.06
N ASP A 174 -5.17 15.50 5.86
CA ASP A 174 -5.29 14.11 5.42
C ASP A 174 -5.92 13.23 6.51
N GLU A 175 -6.49 12.11 6.08
CA GLU A 175 -7.37 11.25 6.85
C GLU A 175 -6.81 9.85 6.99
N THR A 176 -6.57 9.43 8.23
CA THR A 176 -6.01 8.11 8.51
C THR A 176 -6.94 7.25 9.36
N GLY A 177 -6.98 5.96 9.05
CA GLY A 177 -7.70 4.97 9.83
C GLY A 177 -6.82 4.39 10.95
N LEU A 178 -7.09 4.75 12.20
CA LEU A 178 -6.50 4.10 13.36
C LEU A 178 -7.30 2.85 13.75
N GLN A 179 -6.65 1.68 13.70
CA GLN A 179 -7.23 0.42 14.16
C GLN A 179 -6.71 0.08 15.54
N ARG A 180 -7.59 0.16 16.56
CA ARG A 180 -7.21 -0.20 17.92
C ARG A 180 -7.28 -1.73 18.06
N LYS A 181 -6.12 -2.36 18.12
CA LYS A 181 -5.83 -3.82 18.26
C LYS A 181 -5.68 -4.57 16.93
N VAL A 182 -4.44 -4.71 16.48
CA VAL A 182 -4.03 -5.87 15.67
C VAL A 182 -4.05 -7.08 16.62
N PRO A 183 -4.84 -8.14 16.38
CA PRO A 183 -4.78 -9.31 17.25
C PRO A 183 -3.39 -9.94 17.13
N LEU A 184 -2.75 -10.28 18.25
CA LEU A 184 -1.77 -11.36 18.21
C LEU A 184 -2.50 -12.57 17.62
N LYS A 185 -2.00 -13.12 16.50
CA LYS A 185 -2.59 -14.30 15.84
C LYS A 185 -2.55 -15.58 16.71
N ARG A 186 -2.05 -15.49 17.95
CA ARG A 186 -2.01 -16.55 18.96
C ARG A 186 -2.25 -15.97 20.35
N SER A 187 -3.34 -16.37 20.98
CA SER A 187 -3.51 -16.31 22.44
C SER A 187 -3.30 -17.74 22.96
N LEU A 188 -2.42 -17.93 23.94
CA LEU A 188 -2.37 -19.16 24.71
C LEU A 188 -3.50 -19.08 25.74
N ALA A 189 -4.51 -19.94 25.61
CA ALA A 189 -5.56 -20.07 26.61
C ALA A 189 -5.03 -20.85 27.82
N SER A 190 -5.24 -20.33 29.03
CA SER A 190 -5.10 -21.11 30.27
C SER A 190 -6.18 -22.19 30.32
N ARG A 191 -5.85 -23.36 30.88
CA ARG A 191 -6.75 -24.53 30.99
C ARG A 191 -7.92 -24.36 31.99
N THR A 192 -8.08 -23.19 32.59
CA THR A 192 -9.03 -22.96 33.70
C THR A 192 -10.08 -21.88 33.43
N GLU A 193 -10.27 -21.42 32.20
CA GLU A 193 -11.37 -20.50 31.87
C GLU A 193 -12.40 -21.18 30.95
N ASP A 194 -13.65 -21.19 31.41
CA ASP A 194 -14.79 -21.68 30.65
C ASP A 194 -14.87 -21.01 29.27
N ALA A 195 -14.94 -21.85 28.24
CA ALA A 195 -14.93 -21.47 26.82
C ALA A 195 -16.27 -20.85 26.35
N THR A 196 -16.88 -19.95 27.12
CA THR A 196 -18.21 -19.37 26.80
C THR A 196 -18.27 -17.85 26.76
N THR A 197 -17.18 -17.12 27.04
CA THR A 197 -17.13 -15.69 26.70
C THR A 197 -16.15 -15.47 25.56
N GLY A 198 -16.58 -15.83 24.35
CA GLY A 198 -15.88 -15.42 23.14
C GLY A 198 -15.66 -13.92 23.18
N CYS A 199 -14.41 -13.49 23.38
CA CYS A 199 -14.05 -12.09 23.33
C CYS A 199 -14.35 -11.61 21.90
N LYS A 200 -15.54 -11.04 21.69
CA LYS A 200 -15.93 -10.44 20.42
C LYS A 200 -15.06 -9.21 20.26
N LEU A 201 -13.89 -9.42 19.68
CA LEU A 201 -12.91 -8.38 19.40
C LEU A 201 -13.54 -7.42 18.39
N SER A 202 -14.11 -6.34 18.91
CA SER A 202 -14.66 -5.24 18.12
C SER A 202 -13.54 -4.63 17.29
N LYS A 203 -13.55 -4.88 15.97
CA LYS A 203 -12.75 -4.14 14.99
C LYS A 203 -13.31 -2.73 14.89
N GLU A 204 -13.05 -1.91 15.91
CA GLU A 204 -13.43 -0.50 15.91
C GLU A 204 -12.35 0.30 15.20
N ARG A 205 -12.66 0.69 13.96
CA ARG A 205 -11.93 1.72 13.23
C ARG A 205 -12.25 3.08 13.85
N ILE A 206 -11.21 3.85 14.12
CA ILE A 206 -11.26 5.27 14.45
C ILE A 206 -10.71 5.99 13.23
N THR A 207 -11.45 6.92 12.66
CA THR A 207 -10.92 7.79 11.60
C THR A 207 -10.38 9.05 12.26
N VAL A 208 -9.16 9.43 11.92
CA VAL A 208 -8.48 10.60 12.46
C VAL A 208 -8.11 11.49 11.28
N MET A 209 -8.59 12.74 11.29
CA MET A 209 -8.12 13.76 10.35
C MET A 209 -7.05 14.60 11.05
N ILE A 210 -5.93 14.78 10.36
CA ILE A 210 -4.77 15.56 10.80
C ILE A 210 -4.64 16.73 9.84
N CYS A 211 -4.39 17.93 10.37
CA CYS A 211 -4.15 19.11 9.55
C CYS A 211 -3.05 19.96 10.18
N ALA A 212 -2.06 20.35 9.38
CA ALA A 212 -0.91 21.14 9.81
C ALA A 212 -0.44 22.07 8.69
N ASN A 213 0.27 23.14 9.08
CA ASN A 213 0.86 24.05 8.12
C ASN A 213 2.21 23.56 7.57
N SER A 214 2.64 24.13 6.45
CA SER A 214 3.87 23.75 5.75
C SER A 214 5.13 24.02 6.56
N SER A 215 5.15 25.10 7.35
CA SER A 215 6.28 25.42 8.23
C SER A 215 6.39 24.50 9.46
N GLY A 216 5.35 23.73 9.76
CA GLY A 216 5.27 22.86 10.95
C GLY A 216 5.05 23.60 12.27
N THR A 217 4.83 24.91 12.25
CA THR A 217 4.63 25.74 13.45
C THR A 217 3.21 25.68 14.00
N HIS A 218 2.23 25.25 13.20
CA HIS A 218 0.83 25.18 13.59
C HIS A 218 0.17 23.88 13.15
N ARG A 219 -0.63 23.31 14.05
CA ARG A 219 -1.46 22.13 13.78
C ARG A 219 -2.85 22.34 14.34
N ILE A 220 -3.85 21.96 13.55
CA ILE A 220 -5.26 22.02 13.94
C ILE A 220 -5.54 20.86 14.91
N PRO A 221 -6.40 21.06 15.94
CA PRO A 221 -6.83 19.97 16.81
C PRO A 221 -7.32 18.76 16.02
N LEU A 222 -6.88 17.56 16.43
CA LEU A 222 -7.24 16.32 15.76
C LEU A 222 -8.75 16.14 15.72
N LEU A 223 -9.30 15.78 14.56
CA LEU A 223 -10.69 15.38 14.45
C LEU A 223 -10.78 13.85 14.53
N LEU A 224 -11.44 13.38 15.59
CA LEU A 224 -11.68 11.97 15.86
C LEU A 224 -13.11 11.60 15.50
N ASN A 225 -13.27 10.68 14.55
CA ASN A 225 -14.56 10.17 14.14
C ASN A 225 -14.71 8.67 14.44
N ARG A 226 -15.78 8.30 15.15
CA ARG A 226 -16.08 6.92 15.54
C ARG A 226 -17.55 6.55 15.38
N LYS A 227 -17.86 5.26 15.49
CA LYS A 227 -19.25 4.76 15.49
C LYS A 227 -20.07 5.19 16.70
N SER A 228 -19.46 5.18 17.89
CA SER A 228 -20.16 5.47 19.14
C SER A 228 -20.28 6.98 19.36
N LYS A 229 -21.45 7.49 19.73
CA LYS A 229 -21.61 8.92 20.09
C LYS A 229 -20.99 9.27 21.44
N LYS A 230 -20.97 8.31 22.37
CA LYS A 230 -20.39 8.45 23.73
C LYS A 230 -19.65 7.15 24.08
N PRO A 231 -18.41 6.96 23.62
CA PRO A 231 -17.67 5.74 23.92
C PRO A 231 -17.43 5.65 25.43
N LYS A 232 -17.46 4.42 25.97
CA LYS A 232 -17.25 4.19 27.41
C LYS A 232 -15.93 4.78 27.92
N SER A 233 -14.91 4.86 27.06
CA SER A 233 -13.63 5.51 27.36
C SER A 233 -13.72 7.00 27.69
N PHE A 234 -14.84 7.67 27.37
CA PHE A 234 -15.06 9.09 27.66
C PHE A 234 -15.85 9.32 28.95
N LYS A 235 -16.25 8.26 29.67
CA LYS A 235 -17.08 8.37 30.88
C LYS A 235 -16.49 9.31 31.95
N HIS A 236 -15.17 9.41 32.01
CA HIS A 236 -14.44 10.28 32.96
C HIS A 236 -13.66 11.41 32.27
N ALA A 237 -13.76 11.54 30.94
CA ALA A 237 -13.08 12.59 30.20
C ALA A 237 -13.92 13.87 30.27
N LYS A 238 -13.47 14.87 31.03
CA LYS A 238 -14.14 16.17 31.14
C LYS A 238 -13.87 17.05 29.93
N ASN A 239 -12.63 17.07 29.44
CA ASN A 239 -12.18 17.77 28.25
C ASN A 239 -11.37 16.83 27.37
N LEU A 240 -11.64 16.82 26.07
CA LEU A 240 -10.84 16.09 25.09
C LEU A 240 -9.92 17.09 24.37
N PRO A 241 -8.62 16.78 24.19
CA PRO A 241 -7.70 17.63 23.42
C PRO A 241 -7.94 17.54 21.90
N ALA A 242 -9.06 16.95 21.48
CA ALA A 242 -9.39 16.62 20.10
C ALA A 242 -10.87 16.86 19.87
N VAL A 243 -11.22 17.28 18.65
CA VAL A 243 -12.60 17.43 18.20
C VAL A 243 -13.18 16.03 18.00
N TYR A 244 -14.39 15.80 18.52
CA TYR A 244 -15.03 14.49 18.44
C TYR A 244 -16.31 14.52 17.61
N SER A 245 -16.41 13.63 16.63
CA SER A 245 -17.61 13.38 15.86
C SER A 245 -18.00 11.91 15.91
N SER A 246 -19.27 11.62 15.60
CA SER A 246 -19.75 10.24 15.52
C SER A 246 -20.61 9.98 14.30
N GLN A 247 -20.32 8.89 13.60
CA GLN A 247 -21.02 8.46 12.38
C GLN A 247 -21.24 6.94 12.41
N LYS A 248 -22.42 6.44 12.04
CA LYS A 248 -22.81 5.01 12.20
C LYS A 248 -21.80 4.00 11.61
N LYS A 249 -21.14 4.33 10.50
CA LYS A 249 -20.12 3.50 9.85
C LYS A 249 -18.69 3.82 10.34
N GLY A 250 -18.47 4.95 11.02
CA GLY A 250 -17.17 5.41 11.53
C GLY A 250 -16.26 6.01 10.46
N TRP A 251 -16.82 6.38 9.31
CA TRP A 251 -16.11 7.01 8.19
C TRP A 251 -16.36 8.50 8.15
N MET A 252 -15.41 9.23 7.58
CA MET A 252 -15.59 10.64 7.24
C MET A 252 -16.73 10.79 6.22
N ASN A 253 -17.45 11.91 6.30
CA ASN A 253 -18.43 12.32 5.30
C ASN A 253 -18.39 13.84 5.12
N SER A 254 -19.03 14.33 4.06
CA SER A 254 -18.97 15.74 3.67
C SER A 254 -19.54 16.68 4.74
N GLU A 255 -20.55 16.22 5.49
CA GLU A 255 -21.14 16.99 6.58
C GLU A 255 -20.18 17.18 7.76
N ILE A 256 -19.51 16.10 8.20
CA ILE A 256 -18.53 16.15 9.29
C ILE A 256 -17.34 17.00 8.87
N PHE A 257 -16.87 16.85 7.62
CA PHE A 257 -15.80 17.67 7.08
C PHE A 257 -16.17 19.15 7.05
N ALA A 258 -17.31 19.52 6.44
CA ALA A 258 -17.76 20.90 6.35
C ALA A 258 -17.94 21.55 7.73
N ASN A 259 -18.48 20.79 8.69
CA ASN A 259 -18.62 21.25 10.07
C ASN A 259 -17.26 21.48 10.74
N SER A 260 -16.30 20.57 10.56
CA SER A 260 -14.93 20.74 11.07
C SER A 260 -14.21 21.92 10.42
N PHE A 261 -14.39 22.11 9.11
CA PHE A 261 -13.81 23.22 8.38
C PHE A 261 -14.31 24.57 8.91
N LYS A 262 -15.64 24.72 9.03
CA LYS A 262 -16.28 25.95 9.50
C LYS A 262 -16.02 26.23 10.99
N ASN A 263 -16.15 25.22 11.83
CA ASN A 263 -16.20 25.41 13.29
C ASN A 263 -14.89 25.08 14.01
N THR A 264 -13.88 24.53 13.32
CA THR A 264 -12.57 24.22 13.91
C THR A 264 -11.45 24.82 13.08
N PHE A 265 -11.33 24.50 11.79
CA PHE A 265 -10.20 24.96 10.97
C PHE A 265 -10.14 26.49 10.89
N ILE A 266 -11.20 27.15 10.41
CA ILE A 266 -11.21 28.61 10.22
C ILE A 266 -10.93 29.36 11.54
N PRO A 267 -11.64 29.09 12.66
CA PRO A 267 -11.37 29.79 13.93
C PRO A 267 -9.96 29.57 14.47
N ASP A 268 -9.42 28.35 14.36
CA ASP A 268 -8.10 28.00 14.89
C ASP A 268 -6.98 28.65 14.09
N VAL A 269 -7.12 28.70 12.75
CA VAL A 269 -6.19 29.45 11.88
C VAL A 269 -6.23 30.96 12.17
N LYS A 270 -7.41 31.55 12.32
CA LYS A 270 -7.54 32.99 12.69
C LYS A 270 -6.91 33.29 14.04
N LYS A 271 -7.07 32.37 15.00
CA LYS A 271 -6.43 32.47 16.32
C LYS A 271 -4.89 32.40 16.20
N PHE A 272 -4.38 31.51 15.36
CA PHE A 272 -2.94 31.41 15.10
C PHE A 272 -2.38 32.65 14.42
N GLN A 273 -3.07 33.19 13.40
CA GLN A 273 -2.72 34.45 12.75
C GLN A 273 -2.60 35.61 13.76
N ASN A 274 -3.60 35.75 14.64
CA ASN A 274 -3.56 36.75 15.71
C ASN A 274 -2.39 36.53 16.69
N LEU A 275 -2.05 35.27 16.99
CA LEU A 275 -0.95 34.94 17.91
C LEU A 275 0.42 35.33 17.34
N ILE A 276 0.64 35.12 16.05
CA ILE A 276 1.91 35.45 15.39
C ILE A 276 1.95 36.90 14.87
N GLY A 277 0.84 37.65 15.00
CA GLY A 277 0.75 39.03 14.53
C GLY A 277 0.80 39.17 13.01
N LYS A 278 0.48 38.11 12.26
CA LYS A 278 0.48 38.10 10.79
C LYS A 278 -0.93 37.81 10.27
N THR A 279 -1.30 38.45 9.18
CA THR A 279 -2.57 38.20 8.47
C THR A 279 -2.27 37.89 7.01
N GLY A 280 -3.09 37.04 6.39
CA GLY A 280 -2.90 36.64 5.01
C GLY A 280 -3.96 35.66 4.55
N LYS A 281 -4.05 35.46 3.23
CA LYS A 281 -4.85 34.38 2.66
C LYS A 281 -4.26 33.03 3.05
N VAL A 282 -5.13 32.06 3.26
CA VAL A 282 -4.77 30.71 3.69
C VAL A 282 -5.08 29.74 2.56
N LEU A 283 -4.12 28.89 2.22
CA LEU A 283 -4.31 27.81 1.26
C LEU A 283 -4.48 26.49 2.01
N LEU A 284 -5.57 25.77 1.79
CA LEU A 284 -5.80 24.43 2.32
C LEU A 284 -5.79 23.40 1.17
N LEU A 285 -4.84 22.47 1.24
CA LEU A 285 -4.68 21.35 0.32
C LEU A 285 -5.28 20.08 0.91
N ILE A 286 -6.18 19.42 0.18
CA ILE A 286 -6.84 18.18 0.58
C ILE A 286 -6.86 17.16 -0.56
N ASP A 287 -6.92 15.87 -0.26
CA ASP A 287 -7.07 14.84 -1.29
C ASP A 287 -8.48 14.86 -1.92
N ASN A 288 -8.59 14.38 -3.16
CA ASN A 288 -9.87 14.34 -3.87
C ASN A 288 -10.71 13.13 -3.44
N ALA A 289 -11.23 13.16 -2.21
CA ALA A 289 -12.05 12.09 -1.67
C ALA A 289 -13.56 12.37 -1.82
N PRO A 290 -14.41 11.35 -2.07
CA PRO A 290 -15.87 11.50 -2.05
C PRO A 290 -16.44 11.98 -0.70
N SER A 291 -15.66 11.84 0.39
CA SER A 291 -15.98 12.40 1.71
C SER A 291 -15.86 13.91 1.77
N HIS A 292 -15.24 14.57 0.79
CA HIS A 292 -15.04 16.01 0.79
C HIS A 292 -16.17 16.74 0.04
N PRO A 293 -16.71 17.84 0.58
CA PRO A 293 -17.54 18.75 -0.21
C PRO A 293 -16.72 19.34 -1.37
N SER A 294 -17.38 19.76 -2.45
CA SER A 294 -16.66 20.41 -3.56
C SER A 294 -15.94 21.69 -3.11
N ALA A 295 -14.86 22.04 -3.80
CA ALA A 295 -14.03 23.21 -3.47
C ALA A 295 -14.86 24.49 -3.53
N ALA A 296 -15.77 24.58 -4.51
CA ALA A 296 -16.70 25.70 -4.63
C ALA A 296 -17.61 25.86 -3.41
N CYS A 297 -18.03 24.75 -2.77
CA CYS A 297 -18.82 24.81 -1.54
C CYS A 297 -17.98 25.30 -0.36
N LEU A 298 -16.73 24.82 -0.23
CA LEU A 298 -15.83 25.21 0.87
C LEU A 298 -15.36 26.65 0.75
N ASN A 299 -14.98 27.09 -0.45
CA ASN A 299 -14.49 28.44 -0.74
C ASN A 299 -15.56 29.53 -0.58
N ARG A 300 -16.84 29.16 -0.48
CA ARG A 300 -17.94 30.08 -0.16
C ARG A 300 -18.10 30.34 1.35
N ILE A 301 -17.47 29.54 2.20
CA ILE A 301 -17.65 29.62 3.65
C ILE A 301 -16.83 30.77 4.24
N ASP A 302 -15.61 30.98 3.74
CA ASP A 302 -14.72 32.05 4.19
C ASP A 302 -13.87 32.55 3.02
N GLU A 303 -13.85 33.86 2.80
CA GLU A 303 -13.14 34.50 1.68
C GLU A 303 -11.62 34.55 1.88
N THR A 304 -11.13 34.37 3.11
CA THR A 304 -9.69 34.37 3.41
C THR A 304 -9.07 32.99 3.29
N VAL A 305 -9.88 31.95 3.06
CA VAL A 305 -9.43 30.57 2.90
C VAL A 305 -9.74 30.07 1.50
N GLU A 306 -8.70 29.62 0.82
CA GLU A 306 -8.80 28.95 -0.48
C GLU A 306 -8.52 27.46 -0.32
N VAL A 307 -9.49 26.63 -0.67
CA VAL A 307 -9.39 25.17 -0.66
C VAL A 307 -9.13 24.66 -2.08
N ARG A 308 -8.13 23.80 -2.20
CA ARG A 308 -7.73 23.13 -3.44
C ARG A 308 -7.56 21.63 -3.22
N PHE A 309 -7.90 20.86 -4.26
CA PHE A 309 -7.76 19.42 -4.26
C PHE A 309 -6.44 18.98 -4.90
N LEU A 310 -5.80 17.99 -4.31
CA LEU A 310 -4.69 17.27 -4.90
C LEU A 310 -5.20 16.37 -6.05
N PRO A 311 -4.41 16.16 -7.11
CA PRO A 311 -4.78 15.31 -8.25
C PRO A 311 -4.81 13.84 -7.83
N HIS A 312 -5.50 13.01 -8.62
CA HIS A 312 -5.50 11.55 -8.48
C HIS A 312 -4.38 10.88 -9.26
#